data_AF-A0A7X7YVD7-F1
#
_entry.id   AF-A0A7X7YVD7-F1
#
_cell.length_a   1.000
_cell.length_b   1.000
_cell.length_c   1.000
_cell.angle_alpha   90.00
_cell.angle_beta   90.00
_cell.angle_gamma   90.00
#
_symmetry.space_group_name_H-M   'P 1'
#
loop_
_entity.id
_entity.type
_entity.pdbx_description
1 polymer ?
#
loop_
_entity_poly.entity_id
_entity_poly.type
_entity_poly.pdbx_seq_one_letter_code
_entity_poly.pdbx_strand_id
1 'polypeptide(L)'
;MCLAAEVGELIEQFQWLTEQQSHDLGPARRAAVEEELGDVTLCLLNLADKLGVDVLDAAGRKLEKNKAKYPVHKAKGRADKYTELG
;
A
#
# COMPACT_ATOMS: atom_id res chain seq x y z
N MET A 1 0.48 3.45 -16.79
CA MET A 1 1.67 4.32 -16.82
C MET A 1 1.62 5.31 -15.65
N CYS A 2 0.62 6.20 -15.56
CA CYS A 2 0.31 7.08 -14.39
C CYS A 2 0.60 6.41 -13.02
N LEU A 3 -0.13 5.36 -12.67
CA LEU A 3 -0.01 4.70 -11.36
C LEU A 3 1.41 4.24 -11.00
N ALA A 4 2.21 3.79 -11.96
CA ALA A 4 3.57 3.34 -11.68
C ALA A 4 4.53 4.51 -11.43
N ALA A 5 4.28 5.65 -12.08
CA ALA A 5 5.06 6.87 -11.89
C ALA A 5 4.78 7.46 -10.50
N GLU A 6 3.51 7.69 -10.14
CA GLU A 6 3.16 8.29 -8.83
C GLU A 6 3.59 7.41 -7.64
N VAL A 7 3.56 6.09 -7.80
CA VAL A 7 4.12 5.18 -6.77
C VAL A 7 5.63 5.38 -6.63
N GLY A 8 6.33 5.68 -7.73
CA GLY A 8 7.75 6.02 -7.71
C GLY A 8 8.01 7.33 -6.94
N GLU A 9 7.24 8.37 -7.23
CA GLU A 9 7.33 9.69 -6.57
C GLU A 9 7.03 9.58 -5.07
N LEU A 10 6.00 8.78 -4.70
CA LEU A 10 5.72 8.44 -3.30
C LEU A 10 6.90 7.75 -2.61
N ILE A 11 7.52 6.76 -3.26
CA ILE A 11 8.66 6.03 -2.69
C ILE A 11 9.90 6.92 -2.58
N GLU A 12 10.07 7.89 -3.48
CA GLU A 12 11.18 8.84 -3.45
C GLU A 12 11.22 9.63 -2.13
N GLN A 13 10.05 9.90 -1.53
CA GLN A 13 9.96 10.53 -0.21
C GLN A 13 10.60 9.71 0.92
N PHE A 14 10.92 8.44 0.69
CA PHE A 14 11.51 7.55 1.69
C PHE A 14 12.90 7.01 1.32
N GLN A 15 13.38 7.22 0.09
CA GLN A 15 14.53 6.51 -0.49
C GLN A 15 15.85 6.61 0.32
N TRP A 16 16.06 7.72 1.05
CA TRP A 16 17.29 7.98 1.82
C TRP A 16 17.06 7.98 3.34
N LEU A 17 15.89 7.56 3.79
CA LEU A 17 15.54 7.53 5.22
C LEU A 17 15.89 6.17 5.83
N THR A 18 16.35 6.19 7.07
CA THR A 18 16.31 4.98 7.91
C THR A 18 14.88 4.67 8.33
N GLU A 19 14.63 3.44 8.79
CA GLU A 19 13.32 3.05 9.33
C GLU A 19 12.84 3.99 10.43
N GLN A 20 13.73 4.39 11.35
CA GLN A 20 13.34 5.32 12.42
C GLN A 20 12.97 6.71 11.88
N GLN A 21 13.66 7.19 10.84
CA GLN A 21 13.36 8.47 10.19
C GLN A 21 12.07 8.43 9.36
N SER A 22 11.71 7.28 8.78
CA SER A 22 10.49 7.17 7.98
C SER A 22 9.21 7.31 8.82
N HIS A 23 9.30 7.08 10.14
CA HIS A 23 8.20 7.25 11.08
C HIS A 23 8.04 8.69 11.61
N ASP A 24 9.07 9.53 11.52
CA ASP A 24 9.08 10.90 12.05
C ASP A 24 9.39 11.92 10.94
N LEU A 25 8.44 12.05 10.01
CA LEU A 25 8.56 12.95 8.88
C LEU A 25 8.32 14.40 9.30
N GLY A 26 9.27 15.28 8.98
CA GLY A 26 9.08 16.73 9.13
C GLY A 26 7.90 17.26 8.28
N PRO A 27 7.31 18.41 8.64
CA PRO A 27 6.06 18.89 8.04
C PRO A 27 6.07 18.99 6.51
N ALA A 28 7.17 19.46 5.92
CA ALA A 28 7.30 19.59 4.46
C ALA A 28 7.28 18.24 3.74
N ARG A 29 7.99 17.23 4.27
CA ARG A 29 8.02 15.89 3.69
C ARG A 29 6.67 15.19 3.88
N ARG A 30 6.02 15.40 5.03
CA ARG A 30 4.67 14.89 5.27
C ARG A 30 3.67 15.44 4.27
N ALA A 31 3.73 16.74 3.96
CA ALA A 31 2.89 17.34 2.92
C ALA A 31 3.15 16.72 1.54
N ALA A 32 4.41 16.53 1.15
CA ALA A 32 4.75 15.85 -0.12
C ALA A 32 4.20 14.41 -0.15
N VAL A 33 4.36 13.63 0.92
CA VAL A 33 3.77 12.27 1.01
C VAL A 33 2.25 12.30 0.86
N GLU A 34 1.57 13.30 1.43
CA GLU A 34 0.12 13.45 1.29
C GLU A 34 -0.31 13.78 -0.14
N GLU A 35 0.46 14.59 -0.87
CA GLU A 35 0.25 14.87 -2.30
C GLU A 35 0.40 13.58 -3.14
N GLU A 36 1.52 12.87 -2.98
CA GLU A 36 1.79 11.64 -3.75
C GLU A 36 0.80 10.51 -3.43
N LEU A 37 0.35 10.40 -2.16
CA LEU A 37 -0.73 9.48 -1.81
C LEU A 37 -2.04 9.83 -2.53
N GLY A 38 -2.32 11.13 -2.70
CA GLY A 38 -3.42 11.63 -3.50
C GLY A 38 -3.31 11.17 -4.95
N ASP A 39 -2.16 11.39 -5.59
CA ASP A 39 -1.96 11.07 -7.00
C ASP A 39 -2.01 9.57 -7.28
N VAL A 40 -1.39 8.75 -6.42
CA VAL A 40 -1.55 7.27 -6.46
C VAL A 40 -3.02 6.87 -6.37
N THR A 41 -3.78 7.48 -5.46
CA THR A 41 -5.19 7.19 -5.27
C THR A 41 -6.01 7.58 -6.50
N LEU A 42 -5.77 8.76 -7.07
CA LEU A 42 -6.46 9.24 -8.26
C LEU A 42 -6.16 8.39 -9.49
N CYS A 43 -4.89 8.03 -9.73
CA CYS A 43 -4.55 7.11 -10.82
C CYS A 43 -5.21 5.74 -10.63
N LEU A 44 -5.27 5.21 -9.39
CA LEU A 44 -5.91 3.92 -9.09
C LEU A 44 -7.41 3.97 -9.34
N LEU A 45 -8.10 5.00 -8.85
CA LEU A 45 -9.55 5.16 -9.04
C LEU A 45 -9.90 5.33 -10.52
N ASN A 46 -9.13 6.13 -11.26
CA ASN A 46 -9.32 6.28 -12.71
C ASN A 46 -9.11 4.97 -13.47
N LEU A 47 -8.12 4.16 -13.07
CA LEU A 47 -7.92 2.83 -13.65
C LEU A 47 -9.11 1.90 -13.34
N ALA A 48 -9.59 1.91 -12.11
CA ALA A 48 -10.69 1.07 -11.67
C ALA A 48 -12.00 1.44 -12.39
N ASP A 49 -12.29 2.74 -12.54
CA ASP A 49 -13.43 3.24 -13.30
C ASP A 49 -13.42 2.74 -14.75
N LYS A 50 -12.28 2.86 -15.44
CA LYS A 50 -12.10 2.35 -16.81
C LYS A 50 -12.27 0.84 -16.95
N LEU A 51 -12.06 0.09 -15.87
CA LEU A 51 -12.21 -1.36 -15.82
C LEU A 51 -13.57 -1.80 -15.25
N GLY A 52 -14.41 -0.86 -14.80
CA GLY A 52 -15.68 -1.16 -14.13
C GLY A 52 -15.50 -1.91 -12.80
N VAL A 53 -14.43 -1.62 -12.06
CA VAL A 53 -14.08 -2.27 -10.79
C VAL A 53 -14.41 -1.36 -9.62
N ASP A 54 -15.21 -1.85 -8.66
CA ASP A 54 -15.31 -1.24 -7.34
C ASP A 54 -14.08 -1.61 -6.51
N VAL A 55 -13.23 -0.62 -6.23
CA VAL A 55 -11.96 -0.80 -5.52
C VAL A 55 -12.18 -1.23 -4.06
N LEU A 56 -13.21 -0.70 -3.39
CA LEU A 56 -13.47 -1.02 -1.99
C LEU A 56 -13.98 -2.46 -1.83
N ASP A 57 -14.88 -2.87 -2.72
CA ASP A 57 -15.37 -4.25 -2.77
C ASP A 57 -14.25 -5.24 -3.18
N ALA A 58 -13.41 -4.88 -4.15
CA ALA A 58 -12.23 -5.67 -4.51
C ALA A 58 -11.24 -5.81 -3.34
N ALA A 59 -10.98 -4.73 -2.59
CA ALA A 59 -10.14 -4.75 -1.40
C ALA A 59 -10.75 -5.60 -0.28
N GLY A 60 -12.05 -5.51 -0.05
CA GLY A 60 -12.78 -6.34 0.92
C GLY A 60 -12.65 -7.84 0.63
N ARG A 61 -12.92 -8.27 -0.62
CA ARG A 61 -12.71 -9.67 -1.04
C ARG A 61 -11.26 -10.12 -0.88
N LYS A 62 -10.30 -9.23 -1.14
CA LYS A 62 -8.88 -9.53 -0.96
C LYS A 62 -8.52 -9.71 0.52
N LEU A 63 -9.11 -8.91 1.41
CA LEU A 63 -8.93 -9.03 2.86
C LEU A 63 -9.43 -10.39 3.38
N GLU A 64 -10.62 -10.84 2.96
CA GLU A 64 -11.14 -12.17 3.32
C GLU A 64 -10.24 -13.31 2.83
N LYS A 65 -9.73 -13.22 1.59
CA LYS A 65 -8.73 -14.17 1.08
C LYS A 65 -7.44 -14.15 1.91
N ASN A 66 -7.01 -12.98 2.38
CA ASN A 66 -5.81 -12.86 3.21
C ASN A 66 -6.03 -13.47 4.61
N LYS A 67 -7.21 -13.29 5.24
CA LYS A 67 -7.55 -13.94 6.52
C LYS A 67 -7.43 -15.47 6.44
N ALA A 68 -7.92 -16.06 5.35
CA ALA A 68 -7.81 -17.50 5.12
C ALA A 68 -6.36 -17.96 4.90
N LYS A 69 -5.54 -17.15 4.20
CA LYS A 69 -4.12 -17.45 3.95
C LYS A 69 -3.23 -17.27 5.16
N TYR A 70 -3.53 -16.30 6.02
CA TYR A 70 -2.72 -15.96 7.19
C TYR A 70 -3.54 -16.07 8.48
N PRO A 71 -3.87 -17.28 8.95
CA PRO A 71 -4.57 -17.46 10.21
C PRO A 71 -3.77 -16.86 11.36
N VAL A 72 -4.42 -16.09 12.25
CA VAL A 72 -3.76 -15.37 13.35
C VAL A 72 -2.88 -16.29 14.20
N HIS A 73 -3.38 -17.49 14.51
CA HIS A 73 -2.65 -18.47 15.33
C HIS A 73 -1.38 -19.03 14.66
N LYS A 74 -1.24 -18.91 13.34
CA LYS A 74 -0.06 -19.34 12.58
C LYS A 74 0.87 -18.19 12.20
N ALA A 75 0.30 -17.01 11.95
CA ALA A 75 1.00 -15.91 11.28
C ALA A 75 1.29 -14.68 12.17
N LYS A 76 0.72 -14.58 13.38
CA LYS A 76 0.90 -13.38 14.22
C LYS A 76 2.38 -13.17 14.55
N GLY A 77 2.90 -11.98 14.23
CA GLY A 77 4.30 -11.60 14.48
C GLY A 77 5.30 -12.25 13.50
N ARG A 78 4.83 -12.90 12.43
CA ARG A 78 5.66 -13.57 11.43
C ARG A 78 5.46 -12.92 10.07
N ALA A 79 6.55 -12.71 9.34
CA ALA A 79 6.53 -12.19 7.97
C ALA A 79 6.56 -13.32 6.91
N ASP A 80 6.57 -14.59 7.36
CA ASP A 80 6.63 -15.76 6.49
C ASP A 80 5.45 -15.80 5.53
N LYS A 81 5.69 -16.30 4.32
CA LYS A 81 4.62 -16.48 3.34
C LYS A 81 3.69 -17.59 3.84
N TYR A 82 2.41 -17.54 3.46
CA TYR A 82 1.44 -18.56 3.88
C TYR A 82 1.82 -20.01 3.51
N THR A 83 2.72 -20.20 2.54
CA THR A 83 3.27 -21.50 2.14
C THR A 83 4.30 -22.05 3.14
N GLU A 84 4.77 -21.23 4.07
CA GLU A 84 5.81 -21.52 5.07
C GLU A 84 5.24 -21.48 6.51
N LEU A 85 3.92 -21.27 6.64
CA LEU A 85 3.20 -21.32 7.92
C LEU A 85 2.85 -22.77 8.26
N GLY A 86 3.64 -23.37 9.16
CA GLY A 86 3.40 -24.71 9.74
C GLY A 86 1.99 -24.90 10.30
#